data_AF-A0A1G3TF79-F1
#
_entry.id   AF-A0A1G3TF79-F1
#
_cell.length_a   1.000
_cell.length_b   1.000
_cell.length_c   1.000
_cell.angle_alpha   90.00
_cell.angle_beta   90.00
_cell.angle_gamma   90.00
#
_symmetry.space_group_name_H-M   'P 1'
#
loop_
_entity.id
_entity.type
_entity.pdbx_description
1 polymer ?
#
loop_
_entity_poly.entity_id
_entity_poly.type
_entity_poly.pdbx_seq_one_letter_code
_entity_poly.pdbx_strand_id
1 'polypeptide(L)'
;MSLILKGFLFFILLYILSDIFVMKSSFGISAEAVNSTLFGNEEAYIDPINESSFLEFWHTQIFFIMMILLTLSAVFIRVAKRSRAILTNALMITALVSLISLPLAFYISKFFIDIYVITYFIWHLVAIYMIFYSFWKLNARSI
;
A
#
# COMPACT_ATOMS: atom_id res chain seq x y z
N MET A 1 -22.41 9.20 13.94
CA MET A 1 -21.53 8.06 13.60
C MET A 1 -21.16 8.00 12.12
N SER A 2 -22.10 8.15 11.18
CA SER A 2 -21.82 8.12 9.73
C SER A 2 -20.81 9.19 9.26
N LEU A 3 -20.90 10.42 9.78
CA LEU A 3 -19.99 11.52 9.43
C LEU A 3 -18.52 11.21 9.79
N ILE A 4 -18.29 10.64 10.98
CA ILE A 4 -16.96 10.26 11.47
C ILE A 4 -16.35 9.19 10.54
N LEU A 5 -17.13 8.17 10.18
CA LEU A 5 -16.67 7.12 9.25
C LEU A 5 -16.33 7.66 7.86
N LYS A 6 -17.14 8.60 7.33
CA LYS A 6 -16.84 9.28 6.07
C LYS A 6 -15.56 10.11 6.16
N GLY A 7 -15.36 10.82 7.27
CA GLY A 7 -14.12 11.55 7.53
C GLY A 7 -12.89 10.63 7.56
N PHE A 8 -12.97 9.50 8.25
CA PHE A 8 -11.90 8.50 8.27
C PHE A 8 -11.62 7.91 6.89
N LEU A 9 -12.66 7.54 6.13
CA LEU A 9 -12.49 7.03 4.77
C LEU A 9 -11.85 8.07 3.84
N PHE A 10 -12.19 9.35 4.01
CA PHE A 10 -11.59 10.44 3.25
C PHE A 10 -10.12 10.61 3.61
N PHE A 11 -9.79 10.57 4.90
CA PHE A 11 -8.41 10.63 5.37
C PHE A 11 -7.57 9.46 4.82
N ILE A 12 -8.08 8.23 4.85
CA ILE A 12 -7.39 7.07 4.29
C ILE A 12 -7.21 7.22 2.78
N LEU A 13 -8.19 7.75 2.06
CA LEU A 13 -8.05 8.01 0.62
C LEU A 13 -6.91 9.00 0.33
N LEU A 14 -6.87 10.12 1.06
CA LEU A 14 -5.79 11.09 0.93
C LEU A 14 -4.42 10.49 1.27
N TYR A 15 -4.37 9.64 2.30
CA TYR A 15 -3.15 8.91 2.66
C TYR A 15 -2.69 8.03 1.48
N ILE A 16 -3.56 7.18 0.94
CA ILE A 16 -3.20 6.25 -0.15
C ILE A 16 -2.71 7.00 -1.39
N LEU A 17 -3.34 8.12 -1.72
CA LEU A 17 -2.88 8.96 -2.82
C LEU A 17 -1.50 9.58 -2.50
N SER A 18 -1.31 10.07 -1.28
CA SER A 18 -0.04 10.63 -0.83
C SER A 18 1.08 9.59 -0.84
N ASP A 19 0.80 8.35 -0.45
CA ASP A 19 1.76 7.24 -0.48
C ASP A 19 2.30 7.02 -1.90
N ILE A 20 1.43 6.96 -2.90
CA ILE A 20 1.83 6.81 -4.32
C ILE A 20 2.76 7.95 -4.75
N PHE A 21 2.46 9.20 -4.36
CA PHE A 21 3.31 10.34 -4.72
C PHE A 21 4.64 10.32 -4.00
N VAL A 22 4.64 10.03 -2.70
CA VAL A 22 5.86 9.91 -1.90
C VAL A 22 6.73 8.82 -2.50
N MET A 23 6.18 7.62 -2.70
CA MET A 23 6.88 6.48 -3.30
C MET A 23 7.46 6.80 -4.67
N LYS A 24 6.71 7.49 -5.54
CA LYS A 24 7.22 7.93 -6.84
C LYS A 24 8.44 8.84 -6.72
N SER A 25 8.49 9.70 -5.71
CA SER A 25 9.55 10.68 -5.53
C SER A 25 10.76 10.17 -4.74
N SER A 26 10.55 9.28 -3.76
CA SER A 26 11.58 8.89 -2.80
C SER A 26 12.23 7.54 -3.09
N PHE A 27 11.50 6.60 -3.70
CA PHE A 27 11.96 5.22 -3.82
C PHE A 27 11.77 4.62 -5.22
N GLY A 28 10.69 4.98 -5.90
CA GLY A 28 10.31 4.47 -7.21
C GLY A 28 9.03 3.64 -7.15
N ILE A 29 8.25 3.71 -8.24
CA ILE A 29 7.00 2.94 -8.43
C ILE A 29 7.08 1.96 -9.61
N SER A 30 8.17 1.99 -10.38
CA SER A 30 8.45 1.01 -11.45
C SER A 30 9.57 0.08 -11.02
N ALA A 31 9.64 -1.11 -11.62
CA ALA A 31 10.69 -2.09 -11.32
C ALA A 31 12.09 -1.51 -11.57
N GLU A 32 12.24 -0.73 -12.64
CA GLU A 32 13.48 -0.03 -12.96
C GLU A 32 13.86 1.01 -11.90
N ALA A 33 12.92 1.86 -11.49
CA ALA A 33 13.18 2.87 -10.47
C ALA A 33 13.52 2.23 -9.11
N VAL A 34 12.78 1.18 -8.72
CA VAL A 34 13.06 0.43 -7.48
C VAL A 34 14.43 -0.25 -7.55
N ASN A 35 14.80 -0.85 -8.68
CA ASN A 35 16.13 -1.44 -8.88
C ASN A 35 17.23 -0.38 -8.78
N SER A 36 17.04 0.78 -9.43
CA SER A 36 17.99 1.90 -9.36
C SER A 36 18.16 2.43 -7.94
N THR A 37 17.10 2.49 -7.14
CA THR A 37 17.20 2.93 -5.74
C THR A 37 17.86 1.87 -4.86
N LEU A 38 17.49 0.59 -5.02
CA LEU A 38 18.01 -0.49 -4.19
C LEU A 38 19.49 -0.79 -4.47
N PHE A 39 19.88 -0.77 -5.74
CA PHE A 39 21.19 -1.26 -6.19
C PHE A 39 22.05 -0.20 -6.87
N GLY A 40 21.56 1.04 -6.98
CA GLY A 40 22.25 2.12 -7.65
C GLY A 40 22.09 2.06 -9.18
N ASN A 41 22.52 3.14 -9.83
CA ASN A 41 22.66 3.25 -11.27
C ASN A 41 23.80 4.20 -11.59
N GLU A 42 24.90 3.66 -12.12
CA GLU A 42 26.10 4.42 -12.45
C GLU A 42 25.86 5.44 -13.56
N GLU A 43 25.03 5.12 -14.56
CA GLU A 43 24.71 6.03 -15.67
C GLU A 43 23.89 7.24 -15.22
N ALA A 44 23.08 7.06 -14.18
CA ALA A 44 22.26 8.11 -13.58
C ALA A 44 22.91 8.77 -12.35
N TYR A 45 24.13 8.36 -11.98
CA TYR A 45 24.84 8.80 -10.77
C TYR A 45 24.02 8.60 -9.49
N ILE A 46 23.31 7.48 -9.39
CA ILE A 46 22.49 7.11 -8.24
C ILE A 46 23.26 6.07 -7.43
N ASP A 47 23.58 6.42 -6.19
CA ASP A 47 24.20 5.47 -5.25
C ASP A 47 23.15 4.47 -4.72
N PRO A 48 23.54 3.20 -4.48
CA PRO A 48 22.66 2.24 -3.84
C PRO A 48 22.25 2.71 -2.44
N ILE A 49 20.99 2.45 -2.08
CA ILE A 49 20.52 2.68 -0.71
C ILE A 49 21.35 1.85 0.28
N ASN A 50 21.78 2.49 1.36
CA ASN A 50 22.44 1.77 2.44
C ASN A 50 21.44 0.99 3.29
N GLU A 51 21.92 -0.04 3.99
CA GLU A 51 21.09 -0.94 4.79
C GLU A 51 20.31 -0.21 5.89
N SER A 52 20.91 0.76 6.59
CA SER A 52 20.22 1.49 7.65
C SER A 52 19.03 2.30 7.12
N SER A 53 19.20 2.97 5.98
CA SER A 53 18.13 3.74 5.34
C SER A 53 17.04 2.82 4.80
N PHE A 54 17.43 1.65 4.28
CA PHE A 54 16.48 0.64 3.83
C PHE A 54 15.62 0.11 4.99
N LEU A 55 16.23 -0.24 6.12
CA LEU A 55 15.51 -0.74 7.30
C LEU A 55 14.59 0.31 7.91
N GLU A 56 15.02 1.58 7.95
CA GLU A 56 14.18 2.70 8.40
C GLU A 56 12.95 2.89 7.49
N PHE A 57 13.17 2.89 6.17
CA PHE A 57 12.11 2.96 5.19
C PHE A 57 11.12 1.79 5.35
N TRP A 58 11.64 0.57 5.42
CA TRP A 58 10.83 -0.65 5.55
C TRP A 58 10.02 -0.65 6.84
N HIS A 59 10.62 -0.27 7.97
CA HIS A 59 9.92 -0.12 9.25
C HIS A 59 8.78 0.89 9.17
N THR A 60 9.02 2.04 8.53
CA THR A 60 8.01 3.09 8.33
C THR A 60 6.83 2.57 7.50
N GLN A 61 7.12 1.82 6.43
CA GLN A 61 6.11 1.18 5.58
C GLN A 61 5.25 0.16 6.35
N ILE A 62 5.88 -0.69 7.17
CA ILE A 62 5.14 -1.65 8.03
C ILE A 62 4.14 -0.92 8.92
N PHE A 63 4.59 0.12 9.62
CA PHE A 63 3.76 0.86 10.55
C PHE A 63 2.51 1.43 9.87
N PHE A 64 2.69 2.12 8.73
CA PHE A 64 1.57 2.74 8.04
C PHE A 64 0.62 1.72 7.40
N ILE A 65 1.15 0.68 6.74
CA ILE A 65 0.32 -0.36 6.14
C ILE A 65 -0.52 -1.05 7.21
N MET A 66 0.03 -1.35 8.39
CA MET A 66 -0.75 -1.93 9.49
C MET A 66 -1.92 -1.04 9.90
N MET A 67 -1.67 0.26 10.10
CA MET A 67 -2.69 1.22 10.50
C MET A 67 -3.84 1.31 9.47
N ILE A 68 -3.49 1.35 8.18
CA ILE A 68 -4.45 1.45 7.08
C ILE A 68 -5.24 0.16 6.92
N LEU A 69 -4.55 -0.98 6.87
CA LEU A 69 -5.19 -2.28 6.68
C LEU A 69 -6.19 -2.56 7.79
N LEU A 70 -5.82 -2.35 9.05
CA LEU A 70 -6.72 -2.60 10.18
C LEU A 70 -7.94 -1.67 10.13
N THR A 71 -7.72 -0.37 9.92
CA THR A 71 -8.80 0.62 9.92
C THR A 71 -9.75 0.42 8.75
N LEU A 72 -9.23 0.27 7.53
CA LEU A 72 -10.04 0.09 6.33
C LEU A 72 -10.80 -1.24 6.36
N SER A 73 -10.15 -2.32 6.80
CA SER A 73 -10.80 -3.64 6.93
C SER A 73 -11.93 -3.60 7.95
N ALA A 74 -11.73 -2.97 9.12
CA ALA A 74 -12.75 -2.84 10.14
C ALA A 74 -13.98 -2.07 9.63
N VAL A 75 -13.78 -0.97 8.89
CA VAL A 75 -14.88 -0.22 8.28
C VAL A 75 -15.57 -1.03 7.19
N PHE A 76 -14.81 -1.63 6.27
CA PHE A 76 -15.35 -2.35 5.13
C PHE A 76 -16.17 -3.59 5.53
N ILE A 77 -15.67 -4.39 6.48
CA ILE A 77 -16.37 -5.58 6.99
C ILE A 77 -17.74 -5.22 7.58
N ARG A 78 -17.85 -4.06 8.24
CA ARG A 78 -19.10 -3.59 8.85
C ARG A 78 -20.14 -3.19 7.81
N VAL A 79 -19.69 -2.71 6.65
CA VAL A 79 -20.53 -2.12 5.61
C VAL A 79 -20.90 -3.14 4.53
N ALA A 80 -19.99 -4.06 4.19
CA ALA A 80 -20.16 -5.06 3.14
C ALA A 80 -20.91 -6.33 3.63
N LYS A 81 -21.84 -6.85 2.81
CA LYS A 81 -22.64 -8.06 3.13
C LYS A 81 -22.12 -9.35 2.48
N ARG A 82 -21.84 -9.35 1.17
CA ARG A 82 -21.63 -10.60 0.39
C ARG A 82 -20.17 -10.85 -0.04
N SER A 83 -19.35 -9.81 -0.21
CA SER A 83 -17.96 -9.89 -0.70
C SER A 83 -16.90 -9.50 0.33
N ARG A 84 -17.27 -9.38 1.62
CA ARG A 84 -16.41 -8.82 2.67
C ARG A 84 -15.10 -9.59 2.87
N ALA A 85 -15.17 -10.93 2.94
CA ALA A 85 -14.02 -11.75 3.29
C ALA A 85 -13.00 -11.83 2.15
N ILE A 86 -13.47 -12.00 0.91
CA ILE A 86 -12.61 -12.13 -0.26
C ILE A 86 -11.79 -10.85 -0.48
N LEU A 87 -12.46 -9.68 -0.51
CA LEU A 87 -11.77 -8.42 -0.75
C LEU A 87 -10.86 -8.01 0.40
N THR A 88 -11.27 -8.25 1.65
CA THR A 88 -10.42 -7.96 2.81
C THR A 88 -9.19 -8.85 2.82
N ASN A 89 -9.34 -10.16 2.56
CA ASN A 89 -8.20 -11.07 2.50
C ASN A 89 -7.30 -10.77 1.31
N ALA A 90 -7.86 -10.43 0.15
CA ALA A 90 -7.07 -10.01 -1.01
C ALA A 90 -6.25 -8.76 -0.68
N LEU A 91 -6.85 -7.75 -0.05
CA LEU A 91 -6.14 -6.55 0.41
C LEU A 91 -5.00 -6.91 1.38
N MET A 92 -5.30 -7.71 2.42
CA MET A 92 -4.31 -8.08 3.43
C MET A 92 -3.15 -8.87 2.84
N ILE A 93 -3.43 -9.90 2.03
CA ILE A 93 -2.40 -10.76 1.44
C ILE A 93 -1.53 -9.95 0.49
N THR A 94 -2.12 -9.15 -0.39
CA THR A 94 -1.35 -8.38 -1.37
C THR A 94 -0.48 -7.30 -0.72
N ALA A 95 -0.98 -6.63 0.33
CA ALA A 95 -0.17 -5.69 1.10
C ALA A 95 0.97 -6.36 1.87
N LEU A 96 0.73 -7.53 2.49
CA LEU A 96 1.77 -8.29 3.20
C LEU A 96 2.83 -8.84 2.23
N VAL A 97 2.42 -9.36 1.07
CA VAL A 97 3.36 -9.83 0.05
C VAL A 97 4.20 -8.65 -0.48
N SER A 98 3.62 -7.47 -0.65
CA SER A 98 4.38 -6.26 -1.00
C SER A 98 5.42 -5.93 0.08
N LEU A 99 5.04 -5.92 1.36
CA LEU A 99 5.97 -5.66 2.48
C LEU A 99 7.10 -6.67 2.59
N ILE A 100 6.84 -7.95 2.33
CA ILE A 100 7.83 -9.03 2.46
C ILE A 100 8.71 -9.13 1.20
N SER A 101 8.17 -8.86 0.02
CA SER A 101 8.94 -8.91 -1.23
C SER A 101 10.08 -7.89 -1.26
N LEU A 102 9.92 -6.72 -0.63
CA LEU A 102 10.97 -5.70 -0.60
C LEU A 102 12.27 -6.13 0.11
N PRO A 103 12.25 -6.66 1.35
CA PRO A 103 13.47 -7.19 1.98
C PRO A 103 14.00 -8.45 1.27
N LEU A 104 13.12 -9.28 0.69
CA LEU A 104 13.58 -10.39 -0.15
C LEU A 104 14.31 -9.88 -1.41
N ALA A 105 13.87 -8.74 -1.96
CA ALA A 105 14.56 -8.09 -3.07
C ALA A 105 15.95 -7.61 -2.64
N PHE A 106 16.04 -6.92 -1.50
CA PHE A 106 17.29 -6.36 -0.99
C PHE A 106 18.32 -7.45 -0.61
N TYR A 107 17.91 -8.50 0.09
CA TYR A 107 18.84 -9.50 0.65
C TYR A 107 19.02 -10.77 -0.20
N ILE A 108 18.06 -11.12 -1.07
CA ILE A 108 18.07 -12.42 -1.75
C ILE A 108 18.17 -12.29 -3.27
N SER A 109 17.22 -11.62 -3.93
CA SER A 109 17.19 -11.59 -5.40
C SER A 109 16.35 -10.46 -5.96
N LYS A 110 16.84 -9.83 -7.04
CA LYS A 110 16.14 -8.79 -7.80
C LYS A 110 14.78 -9.23 -8.36
N PHE A 111 14.55 -10.53 -8.53
CA PHE A 111 13.25 -11.07 -8.95
C PHE A 111 12.08 -10.59 -8.07
N PHE A 112 12.32 -10.39 -6.78
CA PHE A 112 11.27 -9.95 -5.86
C PHE A 112 10.85 -8.48 -6.07
N ILE A 113 11.60 -7.69 -6.85
CA ILE A 113 11.20 -6.32 -7.23
C ILE A 113 9.90 -6.35 -8.04
N ASP A 114 9.78 -7.26 -8.99
CA ASP A 114 8.58 -7.35 -9.84
C ASP A 114 7.36 -7.76 -9.00
N ILE A 115 7.55 -8.69 -8.08
CA ILE A 115 6.51 -9.10 -7.11
C ILE A 115 6.09 -7.90 -6.26
N TYR A 116 7.06 -7.13 -5.76
CA TYR A 116 6.80 -5.92 -4.98
C TYR A 116 5.94 -4.93 -5.76
N VAL A 117 6.34 -4.58 -6.99
CA VAL A 117 5.64 -3.58 -7.81
C VAL A 117 4.21 -4.04 -8.14
N ILE A 118 4.05 -5.29 -8.57
CA ILE A 118 2.73 -5.84 -8.91
C ILE A 118 1.82 -5.81 -7.69
N THR A 119 2.29 -6.33 -6.56
CA THR A 119 1.48 -6.40 -5.34
C THR A 119 1.22 -5.02 -4.74
N TYR A 120 2.17 -4.09 -4.85
CA TYR A 120 2.02 -2.68 -4.48
C TYR A 120 0.80 -2.06 -5.15
N PHE A 121 0.70 -2.15 -6.49
CA PHE A 121 -0.45 -1.59 -7.20
C PHE A 121 -1.76 -2.33 -6.91
N ILE A 122 -1.72 -3.66 -6.80
CA ILE A 122 -2.94 -4.44 -6.51
C ILE A 122 -3.54 -4.01 -5.17
N TRP A 123 -2.75 -3.93 -4.10
CA TRP A 123 -3.30 -3.58 -2.80
C TRP A 123 -3.85 -2.15 -2.77
N HIS A 124 -3.18 -1.20 -3.44
CA HIS A 124 -3.66 0.17 -3.61
C HIS A 124 -5.02 0.22 -4.32
N LEU A 125 -5.16 -0.46 -5.46
CA LEU A 125 -6.41 -0.49 -6.23
C LEU A 125 -7.55 -1.12 -5.44
N VAL A 126 -7.28 -2.22 -4.72
CA VAL A 126 -8.29 -2.87 -3.86
C VAL A 126 -8.68 -1.95 -2.71
N ALA A 127 -7.74 -1.24 -2.09
CA ALA A 127 -8.01 -0.30 -1.01
C ALA A 127 -8.88 0.87 -1.48
N ILE A 128 -8.54 1.48 -2.62
CA ILE A 128 -9.32 2.55 -3.24
C ILE A 128 -10.74 2.07 -3.55
N TYR A 129 -10.90 0.87 -4.12
CA TYR A 129 -12.21 0.27 -4.36
C TYR A 129 -13.01 0.08 -3.05
N MET A 130 -12.38 -0.45 -1.99
CA MET A 130 -13.02 -0.65 -0.69
C MET A 130 -13.49 0.68 -0.08
N ILE A 131 -12.71 1.76 -0.25
CA ILE A 131 -13.07 3.10 0.20
C ILE A 131 -14.30 3.61 -0.54
N PHE A 132 -14.29 3.61 -1.88
CA PHE A 132 -15.43 4.09 -2.67
C PHE A 132 -16.70 3.27 -2.42
N TYR A 133 -16.58 1.94 -2.34
CA TYR A 133 -17.69 1.08 -1.99
C TYR A 133 -18.28 1.44 -0.61
N SER A 134 -17.41 1.66 0.38
CA SER A 134 -17.83 2.03 1.73
C SER A 134 -18.52 3.40 1.76
N PHE A 135 -18.00 4.38 1.03
CA PHE A 135 -18.64 5.69 0.85
C PHE A 135 -20.05 5.57 0.25
N TRP A 136 -20.17 4.85 -0.87
CA TRP A 136 -21.44 4.67 -1.55
C TRP A 136 -22.48 4.04 -0.62
N LYS A 137 -22.09 2.97 0.09
CA LYS A 137 -23.02 2.23 0.94
C LYS A 137 -23.42 3.00 2.20
N LEU A 138 -22.53 3.83 2.74
CA LEU A 138 -22.85 4.73 3.86
C LEU A 138 -23.81 5.86 3.44
N ASN A 139 -23.74 6.33 2.19
CA ASN A 139 -24.71 7.29 1.63
C ASN A 139 -26.07 6.63 1.34
N ALA A 140 -26.07 5.44 0.73
CA ALA A 140 -27.30 4.73 0.38
C ALA A 140 -28.13 4.24 1.59
N ARG A 141 -27.54 4.20 2.80
CA ARG A 141 -28.24 3.90 4.06
C ARG A 141 -28.68 5.14 4.84
N SER A 142 -28.28 6.35 4.42
CA SER A 142 -28.65 7.60 5.11
C SER A 142 -29.86 8.29 4.47
N ILE A 143 -30.70 7.52 3.76
CA ILE A 143 -32.04 7.91 3.30
C ILE A 143 -33.00 6.88 3.90
#